data_AF-A0A7S2EU98-F1
#
_entry.id   AF-A0A7S2EU98-F1
#
_cell.length_a   1.000
_cell.length_b   1.000
_cell.length_c   1.000
_cell.angle_alpha   90.00
_cell.angle_beta   90.00
_cell.angle_gamma   90.00
#
_symmetry.space_group_name_H-M   'P 1'
#
loop_
_entity.id
_entity.type
_entity.pdbx_description
1 polymer ?
#
loop_
_entity_poly.entity_id
_entity_poly.type
_entity_poly.pdbx_seq_one_letter_code
_entity_poly.pdbx_strand_id
1 'polypeptide(L)'
;MKVTVALALVTLGSASAFAPAPFGSRQSTTALSAEQSRSDFLTQSAAAFATIAAFPSVSNAAKYGSFGAGSPEVLDPKTAIIDEDILKTESVQKCISGIRSYLSAVKSMSATVAADSQADIGPSIRKELDFVQVRADFNGVTEAFDEDTQRGTDRLVRIILQDITELETANRQKPGVPRSEKRLSIVQGKLSKLEKAFDDFLAFV
;
A
#
# COMPACT_ATOMS: atom_id res chain seq x y z
N MET A 1 -4.09 -68.92 36.76
CA MET A 1 -3.35 -67.63 36.78
C MET A 1 -4.42 -66.53 36.73
N LYS A 2 -4.73 -65.81 37.83
CA LYS A 2 -4.14 -64.50 38.21
C LYS A 2 -3.78 -63.69 36.95
N VAL A 3 -4.50 -62.62 36.56
CA VAL A 3 -4.46 -61.21 37.05
C VAL A 3 -5.67 -60.49 36.40
N THR A 4 -6.63 -59.86 37.10
CA THR A 4 -6.70 -58.55 37.81
C THR A 4 -6.82 -57.29 36.91
N VAL A 5 -8.05 -56.75 36.86
CA VAL A 5 -8.54 -55.35 36.99
C VAL A 5 -8.00 -54.20 36.11
N ALA A 6 -8.98 -53.58 35.43
CA ALA A 6 -9.25 -52.17 35.05
C ALA A 6 -8.21 -51.06 35.28
N LEU A 7 -8.13 -50.13 34.32
CA LEU A 7 -8.25 -48.69 34.60
C LEU A 7 -8.56 -47.88 33.33
N ALA A 8 -9.72 -47.23 33.30
CA ALA A 8 -10.02 -46.15 32.36
C ALA A 8 -9.33 -44.88 32.87
N LEU A 9 -8.36 -44.35 32.12
CA LEU A 9 -7.69 -43.11 32.45
C LEU A 9 -8.43 -41.94 31.78
N VAL A 10 -9.25 -41.26 32.58
CA VAL A 10 -9.83 -39.95 32.25
C VAL A 10 -8.70 -38.94 32.24
N THR A 11 -8.39 -38.38 31.07
CA THR A 11 -7.45 -37.26 30.94
C THR A 11 -8.10 -35.98 31.47
N LEU A 12 -7.77 -35.62 32.71
CA LEU A 12 -7.99 -34.29 33.27
C LEU A 12 -7.07 -33.29 32.56
N GLY A 13 -7.61 -32.58 31.57
CA GLY A 13 -6.96 -31.41 30.98
C GLY A 13 -7.04 -30.23 31.95
N SER A 14 -5.90 -29.83 32.51
CA SER A 14 -5.75 -28.71 33.44
C SER A 14 -6.18 -27.39 32.79
N ALA A 15 -7.28 -26.82 33.28
CA ALA A 15 -7.82 -25.51 32.87
C ALA A 15 -7.12 -24.34 33.59
N SER A 16 -5.79 -24.25 33.53
CA SER A 16 -5.01 -23.18 34.17
C SER A 16 -4.25 -22.27 33.20
N ALA A 17 -4.53 -22.35 31.89
CA ALA A 17 -3.85 -21.54 30.86
C ALA A 17 -4.52 -20.16 30.57
N PHE A 18 -5.61 -19.81 31.25
CA PHE A 18 -6.34 -18.54 31.02
C PHE A 18 -6.74 -17.83 32.32
N ALA A 19 -5.79 -17.66 33.24
CA ALA A 19 -5.97 -16.72 34.36
C ALA A 19 -5.31 -15.37 34.02
N PRO A 20 -6.04 -14.24 33.99
CA PRO A 20 -5.44 -12.92 33.81
C PRO A 20 -4.60 -12.56 35.04
N ALA A 21 -3.35 -12.11 34.80
CA ALA A 21 -2.47 -11.64 35.86
C ALA A 21 -3.07 -10.40 36.57
N PRO A 22 -2.96 -10.28 37.91
CA PRO A 22 -3.48 -9.12 38.62
C PRO A 22 -2.72 -7.85 38.22
N PHE A 23 -3.47 -6.78 37.94
CA PHE A 23 -2.95 -5.46 37.62
C PHE A 23 -2.16 -4.89 38.81
N GLY A 24 -0.83 -5.00 38.75
CA GLY A 24 0.07 -4.23 39.60
C GLY A 24 0.01 -2.75 39.21
N SER A 25 -0.30 -1.88 40.16
CA SER A 25 -0.27 -0.43 39.99
C SER A 25 1.16 0.04 39.68
N ARG A 26 1.48 0.25 38.39
CA ARG A 26 2.65 1.05 38.00
C ARG A 26 2.39 2.50 38.39
N GLN A 27 3.02 2.96 39.46
CA GLN A 27 3.16 4.38 39.74
C GLN A 27 4.11 4.98 38.71
N SER A 28 3.57 5.70 37.72
CA SER A 28 4.35 6.56 36.83
C SER A 28 4.72 7.82 37.59
N THR A 29 5.93 7.88 38.14
CA THR A 29 6.53 9.13 38.62
C THR A 29 7.13 9.88 37.43
N THR A 30 6.29 10.45 36.57
CA THR A 30 6.71 11.53 35.67
C THR A 30 6.45 12.85 36.38
N ALA A 31 7.32 13.20 37.32
CA ALA A 31 7.39 14.56 37.82
C ALA A 31 7.99 15.43 36.70
N LEU A 32 7.12 15.97 35.85
CA LEU A 32 7.50 16.99 34.89
C LEU A 32 7.67 18.29 35.68
N SER A 33 8.88 18.53 36.19
CA SER A 33 9.24 19.81 36.80
C SER A 33 9.31 20.86 35.69
N ALA A 34 8.16 21.47 35.41
CA ALA A 34 8.01 22.49 34.38
C ALA A 34 8.49 23.85 34.90
N GLU A 35 9.81 23.99 35.07
CA GLU A 35 10.48 25.29 35.18
C GLU A 35 11.78 25.25 34.37
N GLN A 36 11.63 25.15 33.04
CA GLN A 36 12.70 25.53 32.12
C GLN A 36 12.15 26.58 31.16
N SER A 37 12.83 27.71 31.12
CA SER A 37 12.42 28.89 30.38
C SER A 37 12.35 28.55 28.88
N ARG A 38 11.34 29.08 28.17
CA ARG A 38 11.16 28.84 26.73
C ARG A 38 12.40 29.19 25.89
N SER A 39 13.26 30.07 26.39
CA SER A 39 14.55 30.41 25.80
C SER A 39 15.57 29.27 25.79
N ASP A 40 15.60 28.42 26.82
CA ASP A 40 16.55 27.31 26.90
C ASP A 40 16.19 26.21 25.91
N PHE A 41 14.89 25.94 25.70
CA PHE A 41 14.41 24.99 24.69
C PHE A 41 14.74 25.44 23.25
N LEU A 42 14.60 26.74 22.94
CA LEU A 42 14.95 27.27 21.63
C LEU A 42 16.46 27.24 21.37
N THR A 43 17.27 27.44 22.41
CA THR A 43 18.73 27.41 22.28
C THR A 43 19.25 25.97 22.15
N GLN A 44 18.65 25.02 22.88
CA GLN A 44 19.00 23.61 22.79
C GLN A 44 18.55 22.97 21.47
N SER A 45 17.43 23.44 20.89
CA SER A 45 17.04 23.01 19.54
C SER A 45 17.98 23.58 18.47
N ALA A 46 18.41 24.84 18.58
CA ALA A 46 19.38 25.42 17.64
C ALA A 46 20.76 24.70 17.63
N ALA A 47 21.23 24.24 18.80
CA ALA A 47 22.49 23.51 18.91
C ALA A 47 22.42 22.09 18.30
N ALA A 48 21.26 21.44 18.31
CA ALA A 48 21.08 20.12 17.70
C ALA A 48 21.01 20.16 16.16
N PHE A 49 20.65 21.31 15.56
CA PHE A 49 20.65 21.48 14.10
C PHE A 49 22.04 21.77 13.51
N ALA A 50 22.98 22.28 14.32
CA ALA A 50 24.31 22.65 13.84
C ALA A 50 25.23 21.43 13.55
N THR A 51 24.97 20.26 14.14
CA THR A 51 25.81 19.06 13.97
C THR A 51 25.41 18.15 12.81
N ILE A 52 24.28 18.40 12.14
CA ILE A 52 23.84 17.60 10.97
C ILE A 52 24.39 18.18 9.65
N ALA A 53 24.92 19.41 9.65
CA ALA A 53 25.41 20.07 8.45
C ALA A 53 26.84 19.68 8.01
N ALA A 54 27.51 18.76 8.72
CA ALA A 54 28.94 18.46 8.51
C ALA A 54 29.23 17.04 7.98
N PHE A 55 28.26 16.38 7.34
CA PHE A 55 28.53 15.21 6.50
C PHE A 55 28.02 15.47 5.09
N PRO A 56 28.89 15.71 4.10
CA PRO A 56 28.50 15.66 2.70
C PRO A 56 28.36 14.18 2.32
N SER A 57 27.33 13.52 2.85
CA SER A 57 26.76 12.37 2.16
C SER A 57 26.22 12.94 0.85
N VAL A 58 26.86 12.59 -0.26
CA VAL A 58 26.33 12.82 -1.60
C VAL A 58 24.93 12.19 -1.68
N SER A 59 23.92 12.99 -1.37
CA SER A 59 22.52 12.66 -1.58
C SER A 59 22.30 12.56 -3.08
N ASN A 60 22.35 11.34 -3.63
CA ASN A 60 21.92 11.00 -4.99
C ASN A 60 20.39 11.13 -5.16
N ALA A 61 19.77 12.11 -4.51
CA ALA A 61 18.33 12.37 -4.54
C ALA A 61 17.84 12.88 -5.91
N ALA A 62 18.76 13.23 -6.82
CA ALA A 62 18.43 13.80 -8.13
C ALA A 62 18.39 12.78 -9.29
N LYS A 63 18.59 11.48 -9.03
CA LYS A 63 18.63 10.47 -10.10
C LYS A 63 17.32 9.72 -10.35
N TYR A 64 16.30 9.92 -9.51
CA TYR A 64 15.07 9.14 -9.55
C TYR A 64 13.84 10.04 -9.60
N GLY A 65 12.99 9.82 -10.59
CA GLY A 65 11.66 10.40 -10.66
C GLY A 65 10.80 9.98 -9.46
N SER A 66 9.61 10.58 -9.35
CA SER A 66 8.71 10.57 -8.18
C SER A 66 8.13 9.20 -7.74
N PHE A 67 8.77 8.07 -8.08
CA PHE A 67 8.47 6.72 -7.61
C PHE A 67 9.78 5.92 -7.59
N GLY A 68 10.10 5.29 -6.45
CA GLY A 68 11.37 4.57 -6.24
C GLY A 68 12.41 5.33 -5.39
N ALA A 69 12.28 6.64 -5.20
CA ALA A 69 13.09 7.39 -4.25
C ALA A 69 12.75 6.99 -2.80
N GLY A 70 13.42 5.96 -2.29
CA GLY A 70 13.34 5.52 -0.89
C GLY A 70 12.59 4.20 -0.64
N SER A 71 12.20 3.46 -1.68
CA SER A 71 11.62 2.12 -1.52
C SER A 71 12.64 1.09 -2.01
N PRO A 72 13.47 0.49 -1.13
CA PRO A 72 14.64 -0.32 -1.50
C PRO A 72 14.33 -1.62 -2.27
N GLU A 73 13.08 -1.85 -2.68
CA GLU A 73 12.60 -3.11 -3.28
C GLU A 73 11.84 -2.95 -4.60
N VAL A 74 11.48 -1.73 -5.03
CA VAL A 74 10.83 -1.56 -6.34
C VAL A 74 11.93 -1.52 -7.40
N LEU A 75 12.07 -2.60 -8.16
CA LEU A 75 13.10 -2.78 -9.18
C LEU A 75 12.93 -1.74 -10.30
N ASP A 76 14.03 -1.28 -10.91
CA ASP A 76 13.95 -0.42 -12.10
C ASP A 76 13.48 -1.28 -13.28
N PRO A 77 12.43 -0.90 -14.02
CA PRO A 77 11.97 -1.64 -15.20
C PRO A 77 13.08 -1.93 -16.20
N LYS A 78 14.10 -1.07 -16.29
CA LYS A 78 15.26 -1.28 -17.19
C LYS A 78 16.20 -2.40 -16.74
N THR A 79 16.13 -2.77 -15.48
CA THR A 79 16.93 -3.84 -14.86
C THR A 79 16.11 -5.11 -14.66
N ALA A 80 14.83 -5.09 -15.01
CA ALA A 80 13.94 -6.24 -14.90
C ALA A 80 14.39 -7.34 -15.85
N ILE A 81 14.34 -8.58 -15.37
CA ILE A 81 14.59 -9.77 -16.17
C ILE A 81 13.24 -10.39 -16.49
N ILE A 82 12.97 -10.52 -17.79
CA ILE A 82 11.66 -10.91 -18.32
C ILE A 82 11.90 -12.03 -19.32
N ASP A 83 11.13 -13.11 -19.17
CA ASP A 83 11.04 -14.17 -20.18
C ASP A 83 10.18 -13.66 -21.35
N GLU A 84 10.85 -13.26 -22.43
CA GLU A 84 10.18 -12.74 -23.61
C GLU A 84 9.28 -13.76 -24.31
N ASP A 85 9.57 -15.04 -24.19
CA ASP A 85 8.79 -16.10 -24.86
C ASP A 85 7.46 -16.29 -24.12
N ILE A 86 7.49 -16.30 -22.78
CA ILE A 86 6.28 -16.28 -21.94
C ILE A 86 5.53 -14.97 -22.14
N LEU A 87 6.23 -13.84 -22.20
CA LEU A 87 5.60 -12.52 -22.37
C LEU A 87 4.81 -12.41 -23.68
N LYS A 88 5.30 -13.02 -24.76
CA LYS A 88 4.65 -13.01 -26.09
C LYS A 88 3.49 -13.99 -26.19
N THR A 89 3.24 -14.84 -25.18
CA THR A 89 2.10 -15.77 -25.21
C THR A 89 0.77 -15.02 -25.24
N GLU A 90 -0.22 -15.61 -25.91
CA GLU A 90 -1.56 -15.01 -26.02
C GLU A 90 -2.22 -14.78 -24.65
N SER A 91 -1.95 -15.65 -23.69
CA SER A 91 -2.48 -15.55 -22.32
C SER A 91 -1.93 -14.30 -21.61
N VAL A 92 -0.61 -14.10 -21.62
CA VAL A 92 0.02 -12.94 -20.99
C VAL A 92 -0.33 -11.65 -21.71
N GLN A 93 -0.35 -11.65 -23.05
CA GLN A 93 -0.77 -10.49 -23.84
C GLN A 93 -2.21 -10.07 -23.56
N LYS A 94 -3.11 -11.03 -23.32
CA LYS A 94 -4.48 -10.73 -22.90
C LYS A 94 -4.53 -10.03 -21.54
N CYS A 95 -3.72 -10.47 -20.58
CA CYS A 95 -3.60 -9.81 -19.28
C CYS A 95 -3.02 -8.39 -19.41
N ILE A 96 -1.98 -8.19 -20.23
CA ILE A 96 -1.42 -6.85 -20.52
C ILE A 96 -2.49 -5.94 -21.14
N SER A 97 -3.28 -6.45 -22.08
CA SER A 97 -4.40 -5.70 -22.67
C SER A 97 -5.47 -5.34 -21.64
N GLY A 98 -5.73 -6.23 -20.67
CA GLY A 98 -6.58 -5.95 -19.52
C GLY A 98 -6.06 -4.77 -18.70
N ILE A 99 -4.77 -4.80 -18.33
CA ILE A 99 -4.10 -3.73 -17.58
C ILE A 99 -4.16 -2.38 -18.32
N ARG A 100 -3.91 -2.37 -19.63
CA ARG A 100 -4.06 -1.16 -20.47
C ARG A 100 -5.50 -0.63 -20.50
N SER A 101 -6.48 -1.53 -20.46
CA SER A 101 -7.90 -1.16 -20.39
C SER A 101 -8.24 -0.55 -19.03
N TYR A 102 -7.70 -1.06 -17.93
CA TYR A 102 -7.86 -0.46 -16.58
C TYR A 102 -7.26 0.93 -16.50
N LEU A 103 -6.06 1.14 -17.06
CA LEU A 103 -5.46 2.46 -17.17
C LEU A 103 -6.36 3.42 -17.96
N SER A 104 -6.90 2.97 -19.10
CA SER A 104 -7.80 3.78 -19.93
C SER A 104 -9.09 4.13 -19.19
N ALA A 105 -9.64 3.19 -18.42
CA ALA A 105 -10.78 3.42 -17.54
C ALA A 105 -10.49 4.49 -16.48
N VAL A 106 -9.32 4.42 -15.81
CA VAL A 106 -8.92 5.42 -14.81
C VAL A 106 -8.80 6.82 -15.45
N LYS A 107 -8.18 6.92 -16.63
CA LYS A 107 -8.08 8.18 -17.40
C LYS A 107 -9.46 8.72 -17.79
N SER A 108 -10.40 7.85 -18.17
CA SER A 108 -11.79 8.22 -18.46
C SER A 108 -12.53 8.75 -17.21
N MET A 109 -12.35 8.10 -16.05
CA MET A 109 -12.90 8.56 -14.78
C MET A 109 -12.32 9.93 -14.37
N SER A 110 -11.01 10.12 -14.58
CA SER A 110 -10.32 11.39 -14.35
C SER A 110 -10.90 12.51 -15.21
N ALA A 111 -11.09 12.27 -16.50
CA ALA A 111 -11.76 13.20 -17.41
C ALA A 111 -13.22 13.50 -17.00
N THR A 112 -13.95 12.48 -16.55
CA THR A 112 -15.34 12.63 -16.08
C THR A 112 -15.42 13.52 -14.84
N VAL A 113 -14.54 13.31 -13.85
CA VAL A 113 -14.46 14.12 -12.63
C VAL A 113 -13.95 15.53 -12.90
N ALA A 114 -13.11 15.71 -13.92
CA ALA A 114 -12.66 17.02 -14.37
C ALA A 114 -13.78 17.82 -15.07
N ALA A 115 -14.61 17.14 -15.87
CA ALA A 115 -15.75 17.76 -16.54
C ALA A 115 -16.91 18.06 -15.58
N ASP A 116 -17.15 17.18 -14.62
CA ASP A 116 -18.17 17.36 -13.57
C ASP A 116 -17.62 16.97 -12.19
N SER A 117 -17.41 18.00 -11.36
CA SER A 117 -16.93 17.84 -9.98
C SER A 117 -17.83 16.98 -9.09
N GLN A 118 -19.13 16.85 -9.44
CA GLN A 118 -20.12 16.09 -8.70
C GLN A 118 -20.35 14.70 -9.27
N ALA A 119 -19.67 14.34 -10.37
CA ALA A 119 -19.83 13.05 -11.02
C ALA A 119 -19.61 11.89 -10.04
N ASP A 120 -20.51 10.90 -10.12
CA ASP A 120 -20.38 9.63 -9.42
C ASP A 120 -19.73 8.60 -10.34
N ILE A 121 -18.43 8.35 -10.10
CA ILE A 121 -17.65 7.33 -10.80
C ILE A 121 -17.70 5.96 -10.10
N GLY A 122 -18.47 5.82 -9.02
CA GLY A 122 -18.56 4.60 -8.22
C GLY A 122 -19.07 3.37 -8.98
N PRO A 123 -20.05 3.51 -9.89
CA PRO A 123 -20.42 2.42 -10.80
C PRO A 123 -19.28 2.01 -11.74
N SER A 124 -18.55 2.97 -12.32
CA SER A 124 -17.41 2.69 -13.21
C SER A 124 -16.27 1.99 -12.48
N ILE A 125 -15.91 2.45 -11.27
CA ILE A 125 -14.88 1.79 -10.44
C ILE A 125 -15.22 0.30 -10.24
N ARG A 126 -16.44 0.00 -9.79
CA ARG A 126 -16.85 -1.38 -9.47
C ARG A 126 -16.97 -2.29 -10.69
N LYS A 127 -17.27 -1.72 -11.87
CA LYS A 127 -17.44 -2.48 -13.12
C LYS A 127 -16.10 -2.68 -13.85
N GLU A 128 -15.31 -1.62 -13.94
CA GLU A 128 -14.12 -1.58 -14.79
C GLU A 128 -12.85 -1.93 -14.01
N LEU A 129 -12.84 -1.73 -12.68
CA LEU A 129 -11.72 -2.08 -11.80
C LEU A 129 -12.14 -3.20 -10.82
N ASP A 130 -12.69 -4.29 -11.36
CA ASP A 130 -13.03 -5.47 -10.56
C ASP A 130 -11.76 -6.05 -9.92
N PHE A 131 -11.72 -6.03 -8.59
CA PHE A 131 -10.57 -6.45 -7.79
C PHE A 131 -10.10 -7.87 -8.11
N VAL A 132 -11.04 -8.79 -8.37
CA VAL A 132 -10.71 -10.19 -8.67
C VAL A 132 -10.00 -10.29 -10.01
N GLN A 133 -10.56 -9.64 -11.04
CA GLN A 133 -10.01 -9.67 -12.38
C GLN A 133 -8.69 -8.88 -12.48
N VAL A 134 -8.61 -7.68 -11.89
CA VAL A 134 -7.40 -6.87 -11.86
C VAL A 134 -6.23 -7.65 -11.26
N ARG A 135 -6.48 -8.35 -10.13
CA ARG A 135 -5.45 -9.20 -9.51
C ARG A 135 -5.06 -10.37 -10.40
N ALA A 136 -6.04 -11.04 -11.02
CA ALA A 136 -5.77 -12.16 -11.91
C ALA A 136 -4.90 -11.75 -13.11
N ASP A 137 -5.17 -10.58 -13.70
CA ASP A 137 -4.39 -10.07 -14.83
C ASP A 137 -2.97 -9.70 -14.41
N PHE A 138 -2.79 -9.03 -13.27
CA PHE A 138 -1.44 -8.76 -12.75
C PHE A 138 -0.64 -10.05 -12.51
N ASN A 139 -1.25 -11.05 -11.87
CA ASN A 139 -0.62 -12.34 -11.63
C ASN A 139 -0.23 -13.04 -12.94
N GLY A 140 -1.07 -12.93 -13.97
CA GLY A 140 -0.79 -13.48 -15.30
C GLY A 140 0.44 -12.82 -15.96
N VAL A 141 0.61 -11.50 -15.81
CA VAL A 141 1.81 -10.82 -16.35
C VAL A 141 3.07 -11.17 -15.55
N THR A 142 2.96 -11.29 -14.23
CA THR A 142 4.12 -11.62 -13.38
C THR A 142 4.69 -13.02 -13.63
N GLU A 143 3.96 -13.92 -14.30
CA GLU A 143 4.48 -15.24 -14.72
C GLU A 143 5.69 -15.12 -15.67
N ALA A 144 5.76 -14.04 -16.45
CA ALA A 144 6.87 -13.76 -17.35
C ALA A 144 8.10 -13.15 -16.64
N PHE A 145 8.00 -12.79 -15.36
CA PHE A 145 9.07 -12.10 -14.64
C PHE A 145 9.95 -13.09 -13.88
N ASP A 146 11.23 -12.76 -13.70
CA ASP A 146 12.09 -13.49 -12.77
C ASP A 146 11.76 -13.19 -11.30
N GLU A 147 12.29 -13.95 -10.35
CA GLU A 147 11.93 -13.87 -8.92
C GLU A 147 12.13 -12.46 -8.32
N ASP A 148 13.24 -11.79 -8.67
CA ASP A 148 13.54 -10.45 -8.17
C ASP A 148 12.60 -9.40 -8.78
N THR A 149 12.30 -9.50 -10.08
CA THR A 149 11.32 -8.62 -10.74
C THR A 149 9.93 -8.85 -10.17
N GLN A 150 9.51 -10.12 -10.01
CA GLN A 150 8.23 -10.49 -9.41
C GLN A 150 8.04 -9.85 -8.04
N ARG A 151 9.05 -9.95 -7.15
CA ARG A 151 9.00 -9.35 -5.81
C ARG A 151 8.81 -7.84 -5.86
N GLY A 152 9.52 -7.16 -6.76
CA GLY A 152 9.39 -5.71 -6.95
C GLY A 152 8.00 -5.32 -7.46
N THR A 153 7.49 -6.04 -8.46
CA THR A 153 6.19 -5.77 -9.07
C THR A 153 5.02 -6.15 -8.15
N ASP A 154 5.13 -7.19 -7.34
CA ASP A 154 4.10 -7.59 -6.37
C ASP A 154 3.78 -6.49 -5.36
N ARG A 155 4.81 -5.74 -4.94
CA ARG A 155 4.61 -4.57 -4.08
C ARG A 155 3.84 -3.47 -4.78
N LEU A 156 4.16 -3.21 -6.05
CA LEU A 156 3.43 -2.24 -6.87
C LEU A 156 1.96 -2.67 -7.07
N VAL A 157 1.73 -3.93 -7.40
CA VAL A 157 0.38 -4.52 -7.55
C VAL A 157 -0.42 -4.37 -6.26
N ARG A 158 0.18 -4.66 -5.09
CA ARG A 158 -0.50 -4.46 -3.79
C ARG A 158 -0.90 -3.01 -3.55
N ILE A 159 -0.04 -2.05 -3.92
CA ILE A 159 -0.35 -0.62 -3.80
C ILE A 159 -1.50 -0.24 -4.74
N ILE A 160 -1.48 -0.69 -5.99
CA ILE A 160 -2.56 -0.44 -6.96
C ILE A 160 -3.90 -0.96 -6.43
N LEU A 161 -3.92 -2.21 -5.95
CA LEU A 161 -5.12 -2.82 -5.39
C LEU A 161 -5.63 -2.06 -4.17
N GLN A 162 -4.74 -1.60 -3.28
CA GLN A 162 -5.12 -0.74 -2.15
C GLN A 162 -5.71 0.59 -2.65
N ASP A 163 -5.06 1.27 -3.59
CA ASP A 163 -5.50 2.56 -4.10
C ASP A 163 -6.88 2.48 -4.78
N ILE A 164 -7.21 1.36 -5.45
CA ILE A 164 -8.56 1.12 -6.00
C ILE A 164 -9.61 1.11 -4.88
N THR A 165 -9.36 0.38 -3.79
CA THR A 165 -10.31 0.32 -2.65
C THR A 165 -10.46 1.67 -1.94
N GLU A 166 -9.36 2.42 -1.82
CA GLU A 166 -9.38 3.75 -1.24
C GLU A 166 -10.06 4.77 -2.16
N LEU A 167 -9.96 4.62 -3.48
CA LEU A 167 -10.68 5.44 -4.47
C LEU A 167 -12.19 5.21 -4.35
N GLU A 168 -12.64 3.95 -4.28
CA GLU A 168 -14.07 3.65 -4.10
C GLU A 168 -14.60 4.33 -2.82
N THR A 169 -13.85 4.23 -1.72
CA THR A 169 -14.19 4.84 -0.44
C THR A 169 -14.22 6.37 -0.53
N ALA A 170 -13.25 6.99 -1.19
CA ALA A 170 -13.18 8.44 -1.36
C ALA A 170 -14.32 8.99 -2.24
N ASN A 171 -14.70 8.23 -3.27
CA ASN A 171 -15.77 8.62 -4.19
C ASN A 171 -17.15 8.63 -3.53
N ARG A 172 -17.42 7.74 -2.55
CA ARG A 172 -18.74 7.61 -1.90
C ARG A 172 -19.29 8.96 -1.42
N GLN A 173 -20.38 9.41 -2.02
CA GLN A 173 -21.07 10.63 -1.59
C GLN A 173 -22.34 10.29 -0.81
N LYS A 174 -22.70 11.17 0.14
CA LYS A 174 -24.02 11.09 0.79
C LYS A 174 -25.06 11.69 -0.17
N PRO A 175 -26.24 11.07 -0.34
CA PRO A 175 -27.30 11.62 -1.17
C PRO A 175 -27.64 13.06 -0.75
N GLY A 176 -27.75 13.96 -1.72
CA GLY A 176 -28.10 15.37 -1.49
C GLY A 176 -27.01 16.22 -0.85
N VAL A 177 -25.81 15.68 -0.58
CA VAL A 177 -24.68 16.47 -0.06
C VAL A 177 -23.63 16.65 -1.16
N PRO A 178 -23.41 17.88 -1.64
CA PRO A 178 -22.42 18.12 -2.68
C PRO A 178 -20.99 17.81 -2.17
N ARG A 179 -20.16 17.30 -3.08
CA ARG A 179 -18.73 17.09 -2.85
C ARG A 179 -18.03 18.44 -2.65
N SER A 180 -17.29 18.56 -1.55
CA SER A 180 -16.44 19.72 -1.29
C SER A 180 -15.16 19.68 -2.12
N GLU A 181 -14.52 20.85 -2.30
CA GLU A 181 -13.24 20.97 -3.01
C GLU A 181 -12.15 20.05 -2.46
N LYS A 182 -12.05 19.93 -1.12
CA LYS A 182 -11.09 19.02 -0.47
C LYS A 182 -11.36 17.55 -0.80
N ARG A 183 -12.63 17.17 -0.92
CA ARG A 183 -12.97 15.78 -1.30
C ARG A 183 -12.72 15.54 -2.79
N LEU A 184 -12.99 16.54 -3.62
CA LEU A 184 -12.67 16.50 -5.05
C LEU A 184 -11.17 16.34 -5.28
N SER A 185 -10.34 17.11 -4.60
CA SER A 185 -8.88 17.01 -4.72
C SER A 185 -8.33 15.67 -4.24
N ILE A 186 -8.94 15.06 -3.23
CA ILE A 186 -8.60 13.69 -2.80
C ILE A 186 -8.93 12.67 -3.91
N VAL A 187 -10.11 12.75 -4.52
CA VAL A 187 -10.51 11.83 -5.60
C VAL A 187 -9.60 12.00 -6.81
N GLN A 188 -9.35 13.24 -7.25
CA GLN A 188 -8.44 13.54 -8.37
C GLN A 188 -7.02 13.07 -8.07
N GLY A 189 -6.52 13.30 -6.86
CA GLY A 189 -5.20 12.84 -6.43
C GLY A 189 -5.09 11.32 -6.42
N LYS A 190 -6.15 10.59 -6.04
CA LYS A 190 -6.19 9.13 -6.11
C LYS A 190 -6.21 8.61 -7.54
N LEU A 191 -7.01 9.22 -8.42
CA LEU A 191 -7.03 8.88 -9.85
C LEU A 191 -5.65 9.10 -10.47
N SER A 192 -5.01 10.24 -10.23
CA SER A 192 -3.67 10.53 -10.73
C SER A 192 -2.61 9.54 -10.20
N LYS A 193 -2.69 9.14 -8.93
CA LYS A 193 -1.82 8.08 -8.38
C LYS A 193 -2.04 6.73 -9.05
N LEU A 194 -3.30 6.35 -9.28
CA LEU A 194 -3.62 5.10 -9.97
C LEU A 194 -3.14 5.11 -11.42
N GLU A 195 -3.38 6.20 -12.17
CA GLU A 195 -2.87 6.35 -13.54
C GLU A 195 -1.36 6.14 -13.57
N LYS A 196 -0.64 6.83 -12.67
CA LYS A 196 0.81 6.70 -12.57
C LYS A 196 1.23 5.27 -12.21
N ALA A 197 0.56 4.63 -11.25
CA ALA A 197 0.95 3.29 -10.81
C ALA A 197 0.71 2.23 -11.90
N PHE A 198 -0.36 2.37 -12.70
CA PHE A 198 -0.59 1.53 -13.88
C PHE A 198 0.46 1.81 -14.99
N ASP A 199 0.78 3.07 -15.27
CA ASP A 199 1.84 3.44 -16.22
C ASP A 199 3.21 2.90 -15.76
N ASP A 200 3.52 2.99 -14.46
CA ASP A 200 4.74 2.46 -13.86
C ASP A 200 4.81 0.92 -13.99
N PHE A 201 3.71 0.20 -13.78
CA PHE A 201 3.67 -1.26 -13.97
C PHE A 201 3.86 -1.62 -15.45
N LEU A 202 3.19 -0.90 -16.35
CA LEU A 202 3.30 -1.13 -17.79
C LEU A 202 4.69 -0.82 -18.34
N ALA A 203 5.53 -0.08 -17.62
CA ALA A 203 6.93 0.14 -18.00
C ALA A 203 7.80 -1.12 -17.91
N PHE A 204 7.34 -2.17 -17.23
CA PHE A 204 8.00 -3.49 -17.16
C PHE A 204 7.69 -4.39 -18.35
N VAL A 205 6.89 -3.94 -19.33
CA VAL A 205 6.29 -4.80 -20.36
C VAL A 205 6.33 -4.20 -21.77
#